data_AF-A0A947Z848-F1
#
_entry.id   AF-A0A947Z848-F1
#
_cell.length_a   1.000
_cell.length_b   1.000
_cell.length_c   1.000
_cell.angle_alpha   90.00
_cell.angle_beta   90.00
_cell.angle_gamma   90.00
#
_symmetry.space_group_name_H-M   'P 1'
#
loop_
_entity.id
_entity.type
_entity.pdbx_description
1 polymer ?
#
loop_
_entity_poly.entity_id
_entity_poly.type
_entity_poly.pdbx_seq_one_letter_code
_entity_poly.pdbx_strand_id
1 'polypeptide(L)'
;MRISATIFFIIILVLSGCDDKTNNTNNTNNTNNTNNTNNTNNINNINNTNNTNNINNTNNTNNILCGNGALDGDEECDGDNLDGMDCYAMGIYTDGQLSCDASCSFVLAGCENGTPEDSDGDGVSDSDEGRFFGLDTDQDGVPDYLDLDSDGDSIPDSLEAGDSDIATPPRDSDGDGQPDYIDLDSDNDGLNDEFENGMGIDPYSSDTDGDLASDLVELTAGSNPLDPMDKPQEYGDVVISGHDQMVTIRHFAETEGVQVYFLVENSYYGTQGTTALKANVTTLTSEIQSRVTWANFGVGTYADYDASPYGSAGDQAYVHLLSQTTSVGNLQSTINGITNQGGGDLQSSLVPALRAMATGCGDGAIADDGACTNAALLGYPHFYQSGSPKVLINIGENGLYHNGPNGTPYGAIAGVTPPSYADTVSALSTLGVSVISILGTTMSTGDAVQLAQDTGAISGSSAPYVFHDESSTLWQDLADAVVHITEAHTYGVQHSLMDDPEDTFDARTLIGSIVPSEVNPECTAGLISSDFSSFENVAGGDTLCYDITSDYSTAPPLPTEPQLFKATVILFATDNTIIAEREIYILIPAVHTAPFTG
;
A
#
# COMPACT_ATOMS: atom_id res chain seq x y z
N MET A 1 7.83 -15.63 9.86
CA MET A 1 7.13 -16.89 9.52
C MET A 1 6.30 -16.56 8.28
N ARG A 2 6.72 -17.01 7.08
CA ARG A 2 6.15 -16.56 5.80
C ARG A 2 5.02 -17.51 5.37
N ILE A 3 3.84 -16.98 5.05
CA ILE A 3 2.81 -17.68 4.28
C ILE A 3 2.61 -16.89 2.98
N SER A 4 2.88 -17.57 1.86
CA SER A 4 2.66 -17.09 0.50
C SER A 4 1.44 -17.83 -0.03
N ALA A 5 0.40 -17.10 -0.45
CA ALA A 5 -0.75 -17.65 -1.17
C ALA A 5 -0.81 -17.01 -2.56
N THR A 6 -0.58 -17.83 -3.59
CA THR A 6 -0.69 -17.47 -4.99
C THR A 6 -2.12 -17.75 -5.48
N ILE A 7 -2.84 -16.70 -5.86
CA ILE A 7 -4.16 -16.76 -6.49
C ILE A 7 -4.01 -17.03 -8.00
N PHE A 8 -4.81 -17.95 -8.55
CA PHE A 8 -4.80 -18.37 -9.95
C PHE A 8 -5.98 -17.73 -10.70
N PHE A 9 -5.67 -17.01 -11.79
CA PHE A 9 -6.61 -16.44 -12.76
C PHE A 9 -7.42 -17.49 -13.53
N ILE A 10 -8.74 -17.30 -13.68
CA ILE A 10 -9.51 -17.82 -14.82
C ILE A 10 -10.43 -16.72 -15.36
N ILE A 11 -10.09 -16.21 -16.55
CA ILE A 11 -10.95 -15.39 -17.42
C ILE A 11 -11.78 -16.34 -18.30
N ILE A 12 -13.10 -16.21 -18.29
CA ILE A 12 -13.97 -16.58 -19.42
C ILE A 12 -15.01 -15.47 -19.64
N LEU A 13 -14.83 -14.72 -20.73
CA LEU A 13 -15.88 -13.96 -21.42
C LEU A 13 -16.75 -14.94 -22.25
N VAL A 14 -18.08 -14.76 -22.27
CA VAL A 14 -18.93 -14.64 -23.50
C VAL A 14 -20.39 -14.33 -23.13
N LEU A 15 -20.82 -13.12 -23.54
CA LEU A 15 -22.09 -12.64 -24.11
C LEU A 15 -23.42 -13.44 -24.03
N SER A 16 -24.48 -12.64 -23.82
CA SER A 16 -25.78 -12.54 -24.53
C SER A 16 -27.06 -12.98 -23.81
N GLY A 17 -28.03 -12.05 -23.76
CA GLY A 17 -29.44 -12.30 -23.42
C GLY A 17 -30.24 -11.00 -23.20
N CYS A 18 -31.10 -10.64 -24.16
CA CYS A 18 -32.00 -9.48 -24.17
C CYS A 18 -33.35 -9.75 -23.47
N ASP A 19 -34.11 -8.65 -23.31
CA ASP A 19 -35.58 -8.48 -23.13
C ASP A 19 -36.11 -8.48 -21.67
N ASP A 20 -36.98 -7.56 -21.22
CA ASP A 20 -37.61 -6.35 -21.78
C ASP A 20 -38.44 -5.65 -20.66
N LYS A 21 -38.70 -4.34 -20.82
CA LYS A 21 -39.74 -3.47 -20.18
C LYS A 21 -39.56 -3.11 -18.70
N THR A 22 -39.67 -1.84 -18.27
CA THR A 22 -40.78 -0.90 -18.56
C THR A 22 -40.40 0.59 -18.60
N ASN A 23 -41.17 1.31 -19.42
CA ASN A 23 -41.39 2.76 -19.53
C ASN A 23 -41.29 3.61 -18.25
N ASN A 24 -40.69 4.81 -18.32
CA ASN A 24 -41.38 6.07 -18.64
C ASN A 24 -40.49 7.29 -18.29
N THR A 25 -40.04 8.07 -19.28
CA THR A 25 -39.56 9.44 -19.02
C THR A 25 -39.91 10.41 -20.14
N ASN A 26 -40.26 11.62 -19.68
CA ASN A 26 -40.14 12.95 -20.32
C ASN A 26 -41.15 13.25 -21.45
N ASN A 27 -41.67 14.47 -21.60
CA ASN A 27 -41.03 15.75 -21.38
C ASN A 27 -42.05 16.91 -21.32
N THR A 28 -41.59 17.96 -20.66
CA THR A 28 -42.02 19.36 -20.52
C THR A 28 -42.44 20.13 -21.79
N ASN A 29 -43.19 21.22 -21.56
CA ASN A 29 -43.07 22.58 -22.14
C ASN A 29 -44.34 23.38 -21.76
N ASN A 30 -44.41 24.70 -21.57
CA ASN A 30 -43.50 25.81 -21.28
C ASN A 30 -44.41 27.07 -21.18
N THR A 31 -44.11 27.97 -20.22
CA THR A 31 -44.35 29.45 -20.17
C THR A 31 -45.66 30.14 -20.56
N ASN A 32 -46.12 31.04 -19.67
CA ASN A 32 -46.26 32.51 -19.86
C ASN A 32 -46.86 33.13 -18.56
N ASN A 33 -46.10 33.79 -17.69
CA ASN A 33 -45.63 35.19 -17.66
C ASN A 33 -46.69 36.31 -17.52
N THR A 34 -46.45 37.16 -16.50
CA THR A 34 -46.85 38.56 -16.24
C THR A 34 -48.32 38.95 -15.96
N ASN A 35 -48.60 39.46 -14.74
CA ASN A 35 -48.51 40.89 -14.45
C ASN A 35 -48.77 41.27 -12.97
N ASN A 36 -47.89 42.14 -12.48
CA ASN A 36 -47.93 42.90 -11.23
C ASN A 36 -48.59 44.27 -11.48
N THR A 37 -49.43 44.79 -10.57
CA THR A 37 -49.32 46.14 -9.96
C THR A 37 -50.59 46.60 -9.20
N ASN A 38 -50.36 46.95 -7.93
CA ASN A 38 -50.84 48.10 -7.13
C ASN A 38 -52.29 48.62 -7.27
N ASN A 39 -53.00 48.74 -6.13
CA ASN A 39 -53.45 50.06 -5.63
C ASN A 39 -53.83 50.05 -4.14
N THR A 40 -53.40 51.09 -3.43
CA THR A 40 -53.65 51.44 -2.03
C THR A 40 -54.92 52.27 -1.86
N ASN A 41 -55.58 52.16 -0.68
CA ASN A 41 -55.91 53.27 0.24
C ASN A 41 -57.20 53.03 1.07
N ASN A 42 -57.00 52.94 2.40
CA ASN A 42 -57.55 53.82 3.44
C ASN A 42 -59.08 53.95 3.62
N ILE A 43 -59.59 53.66 4.84
CA ILE A 43 -60.28 54.60 5.76
C ILE A 43 -60.91 53.87 6.97
N ASN A 44 -60.42 54.23 8.17
CA ASN A 44 -61.06 54.45 9.48
C ASN A 44 -62.29 53.64 9.97
N ASN A 45 -62.05 52.93 11.09
CA ASN A 45 -62.60 53.16 12.45
C ASN A 45 -64.10 53.51 12.61
N ILE A 46 -64.84 52.70 13.40
CA ILE A 46 -65.73 53.13 14.50
C ILE A 46 -66.14 51.90 15.34
N ASN A 47 -65.83 51.97 16.64
CA ASN A 47 -66.44 51.18 17.72
C ASN A 47 -67.92 51.54 17.89
N ASN A 48 -68.83 50.56 18.07
CA ASN A 48 -69.91 50.73 19.04
C ASN A 48 -70.50 49.39 19.53
N THR A 49 -70.89 49.43 20.78
CA THR A 49 -71.19 48.37 21.74
C THR A 49 -72.65 47.89 21.76
N ASN A 50 -72.83 46.73 22.40
CA ASN A 50 -74.01 46.24 23.13
C ASN A 50 -75.32 45.97 22.36
N ASN A 51 -75.75 44.69 22.29
CA ASN A 51 -76.98 44.26 22.97
C ASN A 51 -77.10 42.72 23.04
N THR A 52 -77.50 42.27 24.22
CA THR A 52 -77.83 40.91 24.66
C THR A 52 -79.19 40.39 24.17
N ASN A 53 -79.26 39.05 24.01
CA ASN A 53 -80.41 38.13 24.16
C ASN A 53 -81.60 38.18 23.18
N ASN A 54 -81.80 37.10 22.39
CA ASN A 54 -83.08 36.34 22.33
C ASN A 54 -83.01 34.99 21.57
N ILE A 55 -83.02 33.88 22.31
CA ILE A 55 -83.88 32.67 22.23
C ILE A 55 -84.29 32.06 20.86
N ASN A 56 -83.90 30.79 20.71
CA ASN A 56 -84.50 29.62 20.02
C ASN A 56 -85.07 29.75 18.61
N ASN A 57 -84.37 29.11 17.65
CA ASN A 57 -84.96 28.52 16.46
C ASN A 57 -84.47 27.07 16.31
N THR A 58 -85.39 26.11 16.43
CA THR A 58 -85.19 24.69 16.19
C THR A 58 -85.21 24.37 14.70
N ASN A 59 -84.30 23.46 14.30
CA ASN A 59 -84.12 22.76 13.01
C ASN A 59 -82.92 23.25 12.20
N ASN A 60 -81.72 22.87 12.66
CA ASN A 60 -80.59 22.62 11.78
C ASN A 60 -80.01 21.24 12.11
N THR A 61 -80.14 20.29 11.19
CA THR A 61 -79.68 18.90 11.31
C THR A 61 -78.19 18.75 10.98
N ASN A 62 -77.36 19.59 11.60
CA ASN A 62 -75.90 19.46 11.68
C ASN A 62 -75.49 20.06 13.05
N ASN A 63 -76.18 19.66 14.11
CA ASN A 63 -75.75 20.02 15.46
C ASN A 63 -74.69 18.98 15.82
N ILE A 64 -73.45 19.29 15.45
CA ILE A 64 -72.24 18.74 16.06
C ILE A 64 -72.40 19.05 17.54
N LEU A 65 -72.76 18.03 18.31
CA LEU A 65 -73.30 18.20 19.66
C LEU A 65 -72.41 17.38 20.57
N CYS A 66 -71.40 18.07 21.09
CA CYS A 66 -70.42 17.45 21.95
C CYS A 66 -71.05 16.79 23.16
N GLY A 67 -70.62 15.56 23.44
CA GLY A 67 -71.10 14.74 24.55
C GLY A 67 -72.29 13.84 24.17
N ASN A 68 -72.45 13.52 22.88
CA ASN A 68 -73.47 12.57 22.40
C ASN A 68 -72.98 11.10 22.40
N GLY A 69 -71.69 10.88 22.64
CA GLY A 69 -71.01 9.59 22.72
C GLY A 69 -70.46 9.06 21.38
N ALA A 70 -70.55 9.82 20.28
CA ALA A 70 -70.04 9.46 18.96
C ALA A 70 -69.21 10.62 18.37
N LEU A 71 -68.14 10.28 17.66
CA LEU A 71 -67.31 11.25 16.94
C LEU A 71 -67.98 11.64 15.62
N ASP A 72 -68.45 12.88 15.50
CA ASP A 72 -69.18 13.40 14.35
C ASP A 72 -68.46 14.61 13.70
N GLY A 73 -68.02 14.47 12.44
CA GLY A 73 -67.54 15.62 11.65
C GLY A 73 -66.14 16.11 12.05
N ASP A 74 -66.04 17.33 12.59
CA ASP A 74 -64.78 18.02 12.94
C ASP A 74 -64.44 17.91 14.46
N GLU A 75 -65.06 16.97 15.18
CA GLU A 75 -64.80 16.74 16.61
C GLU A 75 -63.45 16.04 16.81
N GLU A 76 -62.60 16.55 17.71
CA GLU A 76 -61.36 15.88 18.12
C GLU A 76 -61.65 14.76 19.14
N CYS A 77 -62.72 14.92 19.92
CA CYS A 77 -63.21 13.98 20.93
C CYS A 77 -64.72 14.20 21.14
N ASP A 78 -65.47 13.25 21.71
CA ASP A 78 -66.85 13.46 22.18
C ASP A 78 -67.06 12.81 23.57
N GLY A 79 -67.18 13.65 24.60
CA GLY A 79 -67.43 13.19 25.96
C GLY A 79 -66.32 12.27 26.48
N ASP A 80 -66.65 10.99 26.70
CA ASP A 80 -65.68 9.95 27.11
C ASP A 80 -65.02 9.25 25.91
N ASN A 81 -65.48 9.51 24.67
CA ASN A 81 -64.91 8.94 23.46
C ASN A 81 -63.79 9.85 22.94
N LEU A 82 -62.55 9.53 23.30
CA LEU A 82 -61.34 10.30 22.98
C LEU A 82 -60.65 9.86 21.67
N ASP A 83 -61.33 9.10 20.81
CA ASP A 83 -60.76 8.52 19.57
C ASP A 83 -59.51 7.64 19.78
N GLY A 84 -59.37 7.06 20.97
CA GLY A 84 -58.18 6.29 21.34
C GLY A 84 -56.98 7.13 21.77
N MET A 85 -57.12 8.47 21.82
CA MET A 85 -56.08 9.38 22.32
C MET A 85 -56.09 9.44 23.85
N ASP A 86 -54.90 9.60 24.43
CA ASP A 86 -54.66 9.92 25.84
C ASP A 86 -53.58 11.01 25.97
N CYS A 87 -53.18 11.34 27.20
CA CYS A 87 -52.17 12.38 27.43
C CYS A 87 -50.81 12.02 26.84
N TYR A 88 -50.51 10.72 26.79
CA TYR A 88 -49.28 10.16 26.21
C TYR A 88 -49.28 10.30 24.68
N ALA A 89 -50.40 9.97 24.03
CA ALA A 89 -50.60 10.12 22.58
C ALA A 89 -50.56 11.57 22.08
N MET A 90 -50.54 12.56 22.98
CA MET A 90 -50.37 13.98 22.60
C MET A 90 -48.90 14.42 22.50
N GLY A 91 -47.95 13.54 22.83
CA GLY A 91 -46.50 13.74 22.64
C GLY A 91 -45.85 14.80 23.54
N ILE A 92 -46.56 15.32 24.55
CA ILE A 92 -46.07 16.39 25.44
C ILE A 92 -46.12 15.96 26.92
N TYR A 93 -46.89 14.93 27.26
CA TYR A 93 -47.16 14.52 28.64
C TYR A 93 -47.00 13.02 28.80
N THR A 94 -46.42 12.55 29.90
CA THR A 94 -46.14 11.13 30.16
C THR A 94 -47.19 10.45 31.05
N ASP A 95 -48.14 11.21 31.62
CA ASP A 95 -49.23 10.69 32.47
C ASP A 95 -50.43 11.67 32.48
N GLY A 96 -51.46 11.34 33.26
CA GLY A 96 -52.64 12.16 33.49
C GLY A 96 -53.85 11.74 32.67
N GLN A 97 -54.95 12.46 32.86
CA GLN A 97 -56.22 12.16 32.22
C GLN A 97 -56.55 13.17 31.12
N LEU A 98 -56.50 12.70 29.87
CA LEU A 98 -57.01 13.45 28.74
C LEU A 98 -58.53 13.52 28.87
N SER A 99 -59.10 14.69 28.63
CA SER A 99 -60.55 14.88 28.69
C SER A 99 -61.04 15.69 27.52
N CYS A 100 -62.34 15.63 27.25
CA CYS A 100 -62.98 16.36 26.17
C CYS A 100 -63.77 17.54 26.73
N ASP A 101 -63.59 18.75 26.19
CA ASP A 101 -64.40 19.90 26.61
C ASP A 101 -65.78 19.94 25.94
N ALA A 102 -66.61 20.91 26.35
CA ALA A 102 -67.94 21.13 25.78
C ALA A 102 -67.92 21.63 24.32
N SER A 103 -66.74 21.89 23.76
CA SER A 103 -66.50 22.30 22.38
C SER A 103 -65.99 21.16 21.50
N CYS A 104 -65.82 19.95 22.04
CA CYS A 104 -65.26 18.78 21.37
C CYS A 104 -63.79 18.93 20.97
N SER A 105 -63.04 19.58 21.85
CA SER A 105 -61.58 19.69 21.76
C SER A 105 -60.92 19.01 22.94
N PHE A 106 -59.70 18.50 22.70
CA PHE A 106 -58.90 17.89 23.77
C PHE A 106 -58.54 18.90 24.86
N VAL A 107 -58.65 18.48 26.11
CA VAL A 107 -58.28 19.25 27.30
C VAL A 107 -57.07 18.60 27.95
N LEU A 108 -55.93 19.29 27.81
CA LEU A 108 -54.63 18.85 28.32
C LEU A 108 -54.39 19.24 29.80
N ALA A 109 -55.33 19.94 30.43
CA ALA A 109 -55.17 20.42 31.81
C ALA A 109 -55.12 19.28 32.86
N GLY A 110 -55.58 18.09 32.51
CA GLY A 110 -55.46 16.87 33.32
C GLY A 110 -54.24 16.03 32.98
N CYS A 111 -53.46 16.42 31.97
CA CYS A 111 -52.22 15.76 31.59
C CYS A 111 -51.07 16.25 32.48
N GLU A 112 -50.26 15.30 32.94
CA GLU A 112 -49.14 15.51 33.84
C GLU A 112 -47.89 14.87 33.24
N ASN A 113 -46.70 15.30 33.69
CA ASN A 113 -45.49 14.53 33.43
C ASN A 113 -45.37 13.51 34.55
N GLY A 114 -45.74 12.27 34.26
CA GLY A 114 -45.48 11.11 35.11
C GLY A 114 -44.01 10.69 35.05
N THR A 115 -43.68 9.69 35.87
CA THR A 115 -42.41 8.96 35.73
C THR A 115 -42.35 8.35 34.33
N PRO A 116 -41.21 8.39 33.63
CA PRO A 116 -41.04 7.65 32.38
C PRO A 116 -41.50 6.20 32.59
N GLU A 117 -42.26 5.68 31.63
CA GLU A 117 -42.62 4.26 31.57
C GLU A 117 -41.51 3.53 30.81
N ASP A 118 -41.30 2.27 31.18
CA ASP A 118 -40.30 1.36 30.67
C ASP A 118 -40.97 -0.03 30.79
N SER A 119 -41.51 -0.50 29.66
CA SER A 119 -42.49 -1.58 29.61
C SER A 119 -41.86 -2.98 29.63
N ASP A 120 -40.70 -3.15 29.03
CA ASP A 120 -39.87 -4.37 29.02
C ASP A 120 -38.82 -4.39 30.14
N GLY A 121 -38.48 -3.24 30.71
CA GLY A 121 -37.59 -3.10 31.86
C GLY A 121 -36.11 -3.10 31.49
N ASP A 122 -35.73 -2.70 30.28
CA ASP A 122 -34.35 -2.71 29.82
C ASP A 122 -33.55 -1.47 30.23
N GLY A 123 -34.20 -0.34 30.50
CA GLY A 123 -33.54 0.90 30.92
C GLY A 123 -33.61 2.03 29.89
N VAL A 124 -34.21 1.79 28.73
CA VAL A 124 -34.69 2.82 27.82
C VAL A 124 -36.15 3.16 28.21
N SER A 125 -36.60 4.39 27.96
CA SER A 125 -37.99 4.75 28.23
C SER A 125 -38.87 4.50 27.01
N ASP A 126 -40.12 4.08 27.22
CA ASP A 126 -41.11 3.88 26.15
C ASP A 126 -41.20 5.10 25.20
N SER A 127 -40.97 6.30 25.74
CA SER A 127 -40.95 7.54 24.96
C SER A 127 -39.72 7.69 24.07
N ASP A 128 -38.55 7.29 24.54
CA ASP A 128 -37.31 7.32 23.77
C ASP A 128 -37.32 6.24 22.68
N GLU A 129 -37.93 5.08 22.95
CA GLU A 129 -38.17 3.95 22.01
C GLU A 129 -39.30 4.22 21.00
N GLY A 130 -39.83 5.44 20.97
CA GLY A 130 -40.80 5.85 19.96
C GLY A 130 -42.13 5.09 20.02
N ARG A 131 -42.57 4.62 21.20
CA ARG A 131 -43.88 3.94 21.40
C ARG A 131 -45.05 4.64 20.72
N PHE A 132 -45.03 5.97 20.65
CA PHE A 132 -46.07 6.75 19.97
C PHE A 132 -46.18 6.47 18.47
N PHE A 133 -45.05 6.27 17.80
CA PHE A 133 -44.98 5.93 16.39
C PHE A 133 -45.08 4.42 16.14
N GLY A 134 -44.93 3.62 17.20
CA GLY A 134 -44.82 2.17 17.10
C GLY A 134 -43.63 1.79 16.23
N LEU A 135 -42.45 2.32 16.58
CA LEU A 135 -41.18 1.93 15.97
C LEU A 135 -40.94 0.44 16.22
N ASP A 136 -40.26 -0.17 15.27
CA ASP A 136 -39.96 -1.60 15.12
C ASP A 136 -38.74 -1.61 14.20
N THR A 137 -37.58 -1.34 14.81
CA THR A 137 -36.34 -0.96 14.13
C THR A 137 -35.80 -2.12 13.30
N ASP A 138 -35.74 -3.32 13.88
CA ASP A 138 -35.29 -4.55 13.22
C ASP A 138 -36.38 -5.25 12.36
N GLN A 139 -37.65 -4.82 12.49
CA GLN A 139 -38.82 -5.34 11.78
C GLN A 139 -39.16 -6.81 12.10
N ASP A 140 -38.87 -7.29 13.31
CA ASP A 140 -39.25 -8.63 13.75
C ASP A 140 -40.75 -8.75 14.12
N GLY A 141 -41.41 -7.61 14.33
CA GLY A 141 -42.82 -7.48 14.67
C GLY A 141 -43.13 -7.32 16.16
N VAL A 142 -42.11 -7.20 17.01
CA VAL A 142 -42.16 -6.66 18.36
C VAL A 142 -41.79 -5.17 18.27
N PRO A 143 -42.65 -4.24 18.72
CA PRO A 143 -42.27 -2.83 18.74
C PRO A 143 -41.14 -2.57 19.74
N ASP A 144 -40.23 -1.63 19.45
CA ASP A 144 -39.03 -1.31 20.22
C ASP A 144 -39.30 -1.25 21.75
N TYR A 145 -40.32 -0.49 22.19
CA TYR A 145 -40.75 -0.39 23.61
C TYR A 145 -41.23 -1.69 24.31
N LEU A 146 -41.17 -2.82 23.63
CA LEU A 146 -41.44 -4.17 24.13
C LEU A 146 -40.38 -5.18 23.71
N ASP A 147 -39.36 -4.75 22.97
CA ASP A 147 -38.22 -5.55 22.56
C ASP A 147 -37.15 -5.51 23.67
N LEU A 148 -36.08 -6.29 23.54
CA LEU A 148 -34.95 -6.25 24.47
C LEU A 148 -33.61 -6.10 23.71
N ASP A 149 -33.70 -5.91 22.39
CA ASP A 149 -32.66 -5.95 21.35
C ASP A 149 -33.28 -5.31 20.08
N SER A 150 -33.52 -4.00 20.12
CA SER A 150 -34.41 -3.28 19.19
C SER A 150 -33.88 -3.19 17.75
N ASP A 151 -32.55 -3.21 17.54
CA ASP A 151 -31.93 -3.28 16.20
C ASP A 151 -31.49 -4.69 15.78
N GLY A 152 -31.56 -5.66 16.69
CA GLY A 152 -31.35 -7.07 16.42
C GLY A 152 -29.88 -7.45 16.19
N ASP A 153 -28.94 -6.68 16.72
CA ASP A 153 -27.50 -6.89 16.58
C ASP A 153 -26.94 -7.90 17.61
N SER A 154 -27.78 -8.40 18.53
CA SER A 154 -27.44 -9.31 19.64
C SER A 154 -26.77 -8.67 20.86
N ILE A 155 -26.74 -7.35 20.94
CA ILE A 155 -26.48 -6.57 22.14
C ILE A 155 -27.85 -6.17 22.73
N PRO A 156 -28.08 -6.36 24.04
CA PRO A 156 -29.38 -5.97 24.60
C PRO A 156 -29.44 -4.46 24.84
N ASP A 157 -30.60 -3.85 24.56
CA ASP A 157 -30.93 -2.44 24.80
C ASP A 157 -30.54 -1.97 26.22
N SER A 158 -30.64 -2.86 27.21
CA SER A 158 -30.22 -2.58 28.59
C SER A 158 -28.73 -2.27 28.80
N LEU A 159 -27.87 -2.68 27.86
CA LEU A 159 -26.45 -2.36 27.83
C LEU A 159 -26.21 -1.06 27.05
N GLU A 160 -26.91 -0.89 25.94
CA GLU A 160 -26.83 0.27 25.05
C GLU A 160 -27.49 1.52 25.63
N ALA A 161 -28.45 1.38 26.55
CA ALA A 161 -28.98 2.49 27.32
C ALA A 161 -27.87 3.28 28.06
N GLY A 162 -26.73 2.64 28.34
CA GLY A 162 -25.55 3.24 28.97
C GLY A 162 -25.68 3.44 30.49
N ASP A 163 -26.90 3.59 30.99
CA ASP A 163 -27.24 3.54 32.40
C ASP A 163 -28.66 2.99 32.64
N SER A 164 -29.14 2.98 33.89
CA SER A 164 -30.46 2.44 34.25
C SER A 164 -31.46 3.51 34.72
N ASP A 165 -31.14 4.78 34.53
CA ASP A 165 -31.97 5.92 34.88
C ASP A 165 -32.78 6.32 33.64
N ILE A 166 -33.96 5.73 33.46
CA ILE A 166 -34.91 6.00 32.35
C ILE A 166 -35.33 7.49 32.16
N ALA A 167 -34.77 8.41 32.95
CA ALA A 167 -34.93 9.85 32.81
C ALA A 167 -33.69 10.54 32.19
N THR A 168 -32.60 9.82 31.94
CA THR A 168 -31.45 10.28 31.13
C THR A 168 -31.68 9.88 29.66
N PRO A 169 -31.20 10.68 28.69
CA PRO A 169 -31.19 10.24 27.30
C PRO A 169 -30.35 8.96 27.16
N PRO A 170 -30.77 8.02 26.30
CA PRO A 170 -29.97 6.83 25.99
C PRO A 170 -28.60 7.19 25.42
N ARG A 171 -27.66 6.23 25.46
CA ARG A 171 -26.30 6.42 24.93
C ARG A 171 -26.35 6.66 23.42
N ASP A 172 -25.42 7.49 22.96
CA ASP A 172 -25.21 7.87 21.56
C ASP A 172 -23.68 8.04 21.45
N SER A 173 -23.01 6.97 21.02
CA SER A 173 -21.55 6.80 21.10
C SER A 173 -20.79 7.60 20.03
N ASP A 174 -21.35 7.72 18.83
CA ASP A 174 -20.81 8.53 17.73
C ASP A 174 -21.29 10.00 17.76
N GLY A 175 -22.37 10.29 18.49
CA GLY A 175 -22.94 11.62 18.68
C GLY A 175 -23.79 12.09 17.49
N ASP A 176 -24.36 11.18 16.70
CA ASP A 176 -25.09 11.49 15.49
C ASP A 176 -26.59 11.77 15.69
N GLY A 177 -27.09 11.42 16.88
CA GLY A 177 -28.46 11.57 17.31
C GLY A 177 -29.34 10.34 17.11
N GLN A 178 -28.80 9.23 16.59
CA GLN A 178 -29.35 7.89 16.69
C GLN A 178 -28.73 7.22 17.93
N PRO A 179 -29.53 6.83 18.93
CA PRO A 179 -28.99 6.14 20.10
C PRO A 179 -28.54 4.71 19.81
N ASP A 180 -27.53 4.23 20.53
CA ASP A 180 -26.87 2.94 20.34
C ASP A 180 -27.86 1.76 20.24
N TYR A 181 -28.94 1.71 21.03
CA TYR A 181 -29.91 0.58 21.04
C TYR A 181 -30.75 0.44 19.75
N ILE A 182 -30.65 1.40 18.84
CA ILE A 182 -31.27 1.34 17.51
C ILE A 182 -30.25 1.62 16.39
N ASP A 183 -28.96 1.54 16.69
CA ASP A 183 -27.87 1.79 15.75
C ASP A 183 -27.05 0.52 15.51
N LEU A 184 -26.93 0.13 14.24
CA LEU A 184 -26.20 -1.09 13.88
C LEU A 184 -24.67 -0.90 13.87
N ASP A 185 -24.18 0.34 14.01
CA ASP A 185 -22.75 0.72 14.06
C ASP A 185 -22.61 1.91 15.06
N SER A 186 -22.70 1.62 16.36
CA SER A 186 -22.89 2.60 17.44
C SER A 186 -21.78 3.66 17.53
N ASP A 187 -20.55 3.33 17.11
CA ASP A 187 -19.43 4.28 17.08
C ASP A 187 -19.08 4.78 15.67
N ASN A 188 -19.81 4.29 14.68
CA ASN A 188 -19.75 4.62 13.27
C ASN A 188 -18.30 4.62 12.76
N ASP A 189 -17.58 3.53 13.04
CA ASP A 189 -16.23 3.24 12.55
C ASP A 189 -16.22 2.39 11.26
N GLY A 190 -17.38 1.84 10.89
CA GLY A 190 -17.62 1.04 9.70
C GLY A 190 -17.57 -0.47 9.93
N LEU A 191 -17.45 -0.92 11.17
CA LEU A 191 -17.73 -2.27 11.65
C LEU A 191 -19.09 -2.27 12.37
N ASN A 192 -19.90 -3.30 12.14
CA ASN A 192 -21.21 -3.35 12.82
C ASN A 192 -21.10 -4.02 14.20
N ASP A 193 -21.94 -3.59 15.13
CA ASP A 193 -21.89 -3.96 16.53
C ASP A 193 -21.97 -5.48 16.76
N GLU A 194 -22.85 -6.20 16.02
CA GLU A 194 -22.94 -7.66 16.05
C GLU A 194 -21.57 -8.33 15.80
N PHE A 195 -20.82 -7.83 14.82
CA PHE A 195 -19.53 -8.37 14.45
C PHE A 195 -18.47 -8.09 15.51
N GLU A 196 -18.45 -6.86 16.03
CA GLU A 196 -17.50 -6.43 17.04
C GLU A 196 -17.70 -7.17 18.34
N ASN A 197 -18.93 -7.22 18.84
CA ASN A 197 -19.33 -7.99 20.01
C ASN A 197 -18.99 -9.48 19.84
N GLY A 198 -19.21 -10.04 18.64
CA GLY A 198 -18.83 -11.40 18.27
C GLY A 198 -17.32 -11.67 18.32
N MET A 199 -16.49 -10.65 18.11
CA MET A 199 -15.04 -10.70 18.17
C MET A 199 -14.45 -10.25 19.52
N GLY A 200 -15.27 -9.64 20.38
CA GLY A 200 -14.84 -9.02 21.64
C GLY A 200 -14.14 -7.68 21.46
N ILE A 201 -14.37 -7.04 20.32
CA ILE A 201 -14.07 -5.62 20.03
C ILE A 201 -15.17 -4.78 20.73
N ASP A 202 -14.85 -3.56 21.17
CA ASP A 202 -15.78 -2.70 21.90
C ASP A 202 -16.66 -1.92 20.90
N PRO A 203 -17.96 -2.26 20.72
CA PRO A 203 -18.83 -1.67 19.68
C PRO A 203 -19.08 -0.16 19.82
N TYR A 204 -18.57 0.43 20.90
CA TYR A 204 -18.83 1.80 21.27
C TYR A 204 -17.56 2.66 21.27
N SER A 205 -16.49 2.17 20.66
CA SER A 205 -15.19 2.80 20.63
C SER A 205 -14.41 2.40 19.37
N SER A 206 -14.41 3.28 18.37
CA SER A 206 -13.71 3.12 17.09
C SER A 206 -12.22 2.73 17.14
N ASP A 207 -11.59 2.75 18.31
CA ASP A 207 -10.22 2.31 18.61
C ASP A 207 -10.28 1.57 19.96
N THR A 208 -10.56 0.27 19.91
CA THR A 208 -10.86 -0.54 21.10
C THR A 208 -9.69 -0.58 22.09
N ASP A 209 -8.45 -0.62 21.61
CA ASP A 209 -7.27 -0.73 22.46
C ASP A 209 -6.53 0.60 22.74
N GLY A 210 -6.98 1.68 22.09
CA GLY A 210 -6.57 3.06 22.34
C GLY A 210 -5.20 3.42 21.78
N ASP A 211 -4.80 2.77 20.68
CA ASP A 211 -3.47 2.88 20.11
C ASP A 211 -3.34 3.84 18.90
N LEU A 212 -4.45 4.49 18.54
CA LEU A 212 -4.67 5.44 17.45
C LEU A 212 -4.82 4.82 16.05
N ALA A 213 -4.94 3.50 15.93
CA ALA A 213 -5.50 2.84 14.75
C ALA A 213 -6.97 2.51 15.03
N SER A 214 -7.86 2.69 14.04
CA SER A 214 -9.26 2.29 14.24
C SER A 214 -9.45 0.81 13.98
N ASP A 215 -10.46 0.20 14.58
CA ASP A 215 -10.68 -1.25 14.52
C ASP A 215 -10.90 -1.71 13.07
N LEU A 216 -11.65 -0.93 12.27
CA LEU A 216 -11.78 -1.14 10.82
C LEU A 216 -10.42 -1.18 10.08
N VAL A 217 -9.52 -0.23 10.40
CA VAL A 217 -8.21 -0.11 9.76
C VAL A 217 -7.33 -1.30 10.14
N GLU A 218 -7.36 -1.71 11.40
CA GLU A 218 -6.57 -2.83 11.91
C GLU A 218 -6.96 -4.16 11.29
N LEU A 219 -8.26 -4.47 11.26
CA LEU A 219 -8.75 -5.68 10.62
C LEU A 219 -8.41 -5.72 9.12
N THR A 220 -8.50 -4.57 8.44
CA THR A 220 -8.17 -4.46 7.01
C THR A 220 -6.67 -4.64 6.77
N ALA A 221 -5.83 -4.14 7.68
CA ALA A 221 -4.38 -4.32 7.64
C ALA A 221 -3.91 -5.69 8.17
N GLY A 222 -4.81 -6.47 8.76
CA GLY A 222 -4.51 -7.76 9.37
C GLY A 222 -3.76 -7.66 10.69
N SER A 223 -3.85 -6.53 11.38
CA SER A 223 -3.40 -6.31 12.75
C SER A 223 -4.52 -6.64 13.74
N ASN A 224 -4.32 -6.43 15.05
CA ASN A 224 -5.24 -6.93 16.07
C ASN A 224 -5.84 -5.79 16.93
N PRO A 225 -7.15 -5.49 16.76
CA PRO A 225 -7.89 -4.47 17.53
C PRO A 225 -7.85 -4.56 19.06
N LEU A 226 -7.32 -5.66 19.59
CA LEU A 226 -7.26 -5.94 21.03
C LEU A 226 -5.83 -5.94 21.60
N ASP A 227 -4.82 -5.60 20.78
CA ASP A 227 -3.42 -5.56 21.20
C ASP A 227 -2.75 -4.25 20.76
N PRO A 228 -2.54 -3.27 21.66
CA PRO A 228 -2.09 -1.92 21.32
C PRO A 228 -0.63 -1.84 20.84
N MET A 229 0.01 -3.00 20.68
CA MET A 229 1.35 -3.19 20.13
C MET A 229 1.33 -3.82 18.73
N ASP A 230 0.18 -4.26 18.24
CA ASP A 230 -0.04 -4.92 16.95
C ASP A 230 -0.91 -4.04 16.06
N LYS A 231 -0.33 -2.94 15.55
CA LYS A 231 -0.98 -1.97 14.66
C LYS A 231 -0.22 -1.77 13.34
N PRO A 232 -0.88 -1.26 12.28
CA PRO A 232 -0.28 -1.14 10.94
C PRO A 232 1.01 -0.29 10.91
N GLN A 233 1.06 0.75 11.73
CA GLN A 233 2.20 1.68 11.77
C GLN A 233 3.49 1.02 12.31
N GLU A 234 3.39 -0.06 13.10
CA GLU A 234 4.56 -0.85 13.55
C GLU A 234 5.12 -1.72 12.42
N TYR A 235 4.32 -2.08 11.42
CA TYR A 235 4.75 -2.76 10.19
C TYR A 235 5.31 -1.81 9.13
N GLY A 236 5.20 -0.50 9.38
CA GLY A 236 5.66 0.57 8.49
C GLY A 236 4.59 1.07 7.53
N ASP A 237 3.36 0.59 7.66
CA ASP A 237 2.20 1.07 6.90
C ASP A 237 1.67 2.38 7.50
N VAL A 238 0.82 3.07 6.75
CA VAL A 238 0.37 4.42 7.08
C VAL A 238 -1.14 4.47 7.21
N VAL A 239 -1.61 5.17 8.23
CA VAL A 239 -3.03 5.50 8.39
C VAL A 239 -3.19 7.01 8.28
N ILE A 240 -4.12 7.44 7.42
CA ILE A 240 -4.51 8.83 7.22
C ILE A 240 -6.01 8.93 7.45
N SER A 241 -6.44 9.82 8.33
CA SER A 241 -7.86 9.95 8.72
C SER A 241 -8.38 11.39 8.64
N GLY A 242 -7.65 12.29 7.97
CA GLY A 242 -8.05 13.70 7.87
C GLY A 242 -7.43 14.45 6.69
N HIS A 243 -8.02 15.60 6.34
CA HIS A 243 -7.53 16.51 5.30
C HIS A 243 -6.27 17.27 5.77
N ASP A 244 -5.31 17.51 4.86
CA ASP A 244 -4.03 18.17 5.14
C ASP A 244 -3.20 17.48 6.25
N GLN A 245 -3.48 16.22 6.56
CA GLN A 245 -2.68 15.43 7.49
C GLN A 245 -1.35 15.09 6.82
N MET A 246 -0.26 15.22 7.60
CA MET A 246 1.08 14.85 7.16
C MET A 246 1.57 13.66 7.96
N VAL A 247 2.02 12.60 7.27
CA VAL A 247 2.61 11.41 7.88
C VAL A 247 3.95 11.11 7.22
N THR A 248 4.93 10.66 7.99
CA THR A 248 6.26 10.32 7.46
C THR A 248 6.43 8.80 7.39
N ILE A 249 6.64 8.25 6.20
CA ILE A 249 7.09 6.87 6.05
C ILE A 249 8.60 6.77 6.12
N ARG A 250 9.08 5.63 6.63
CA ARG A 250 10.49 5.30 6.72
C ARG A 250 10.78 4.00 5.98
N HIS A 251 11.88 3.99 5.23
CA HIS A 251 12.43 2.82 4.59
C HIS A 251 13.90 2.69 4.95
N PHE A 252 14.25 1.60 5.63
CA PHE A 252 15.65 1.25 5.88
C PHE A 252 16.21 0.54 4.64
N ALA A 253 17.14 1.19 3.94
CA ALA A 253 17.84 0.62 2.81
C ALA A 253 18.72 -0.53 3.32
N GLU A 254 18.33 -1.77 3.01
CA GLU A 254 19.12 -2.93 3.41
C GLU A 254 20.43 -3.01 2.61
N THR A 255 21.46 -3.65 3.17
CA THR A 255 22.62 -4.07 2.37
C THR A 255 22.13 -5.06 1.32
N GLU A 256 22.02 -4.58 0.09
CA GLU A 256 21.51 -5.39 -1.02
C GLU A 256 22.39 -6.63 -1.25
N GLY A 257 21.83 -7.61 -1.94
CA GLY A 257 22.60 -8.74 -2.37
C GLY A 257 23.50 -8.46 -3.56
N VAL A 258 24.36 -9.42 -3.88
CA VAL A 258 25.42 -9.26 -4.89
C VAL A 258 25.32 -10.31 -5.99
N GLN A 259 25.65 -9.89 -7.21
CA GLN A 259 25.83 -10.80 -8.33
C GLN A 259 27.32 -10.96 -8.61
N VAL A 260 27.85 -12.16 -8.39
CA VAL A 260 29.26 -12.47 -8.60
C VAL A 260 29.42 -13.30 -9.86
N TYR A 261 30.34 -12.91 -10.75
CA TYR A 261 30.67 -13.68 -11.95
C TYR A 261 32.14 -14.06 -11.95
N PHE A 262 32.42 -15.36 -11.94
CA PHE A 262 33.79 -15.88 -12.02
C PHE A 262 34.21 -15.94 -13.49
N LEU A 263 35.33 -15.30 -13.83
CA LEU A 263 35.91 -15.36 -15.16
C LEU A 263 37.28 -16.04 -15.08
N VAL A 264 37.34 -17.29 -15.55
CA VAL A 264 38.48 -18.18 -15.31
C VAL A 264 39.34 -18.27 -16.55
N GLU A 265 40.63 -17.91 -16.43
CA GLU A 265 41.61 -18.19 -17.46
C GLU A 265 41.84 -19.70 -17.55
N ASN A 266 41.42 -20.32 -18.65
CA ASN A 266 41.57 -21.76 -18.86
C ASN A 266 42.69 -22.09 -19.86
N SER A 267 43.68 -21.21 -20.03
CA SER A 267 44.88 -21.48 -20.84
C SER A 267 45.82 -22.48 -20.14
N TYR A 268 46.90 -22.91 -20.83
CA TYR A 268 47.98 -23.67 -20.19
C TYR A 268 48.54 -22.94 -18.97
N TYR A 269 48.65 -21.62 -19.05
CA TYR A 269 49.20 -20.79 -17.98
C TYR A 269 48.22 -20.70 -16.81
N GLY A 270 46.91 -20.55 -17.03
CA GLY A 270 45.82 -20.43 -16.02
C GLY A 270 45.53 -21.64 -15.11
N THR A 271 46.36 -22.69 -15.16
CA THR A 271 46.09 -23.98 -14.50
C THR A 271 46.00 -23.87 -12.98
N GLN A 272 46.86 -23.05 -12.36
CA GLN A 272 46.98 -22.97 -10.90
C GLN A 272 45.79 -22.22 -10.30
N GLY A 273 45.42 -21.06 -10.84
CA GLY A 273 44.20 -20.32 -10.48
C GLY A 273 42.93 -21.15 -10.64
N THR A 274 42.78 -21.89 -11.75
CA THR A 274 41.65 -22.81 -11.96
C THR A 274 41.59 -23.90 -10.89
N THR A 275 42.74 -24.46 -10.51
CA THR A 275 42.83 -25.48 -9.45
C THR A 275 42.46 -24.90 -8.09
N ALA A 276 42.94 -23.70 -7.78
CA ALA A 276 42.65 -23.01 -6.53
C ALA A 276 41.16 -22.70 -6.39
N LEU A 277 40.51 -22.20 -7.46
CA LEU A 277 39.07 -21.94 -7.47
C LEU A 277 38.25 -23.22 -7.26
N LYS A 278 38.58 -24.31 -7.96
CA LYS A 278 37.90 -25.62 -7.79
C LYS A 278 37.90 -26.09 -6.33
N ALA A 279 38.99 -25.85 -5.61
CA ALA A 279 39.13 -26.27 -4.23
C ALA A 279 38.39 -25.37 -3.22
N ASN A 280 38.12 -24.11 -3.56
CA ASN A 280 37.71 -23.10 -2.58
C ASN A 280 36.41 -22.35 -2.91
N VAL A 281 35.83 -22.51 -4.11
CA VAL A 281 34.64 -21.73 -4.51
C VAL A 281 33.47 -21.92 -3.54
N THR A 282 33.23 -23.15 -3.05
CA THR A 282 32.17 -23.39 -2.06
C THR A 282 32.40 -22.60 -0.76
N THR A 283 33.64 -22.50 -0.28
CA THR A 283 33.99 -21.73 0.92
C THR A 283 33.73 -20.24 0.68
N LEU A 284 34.25 -19.69 -0.42
CA LEU A 284 34.09 -18.30 -0.81
C LEU A 284 32.61 -17.91 -0.93
N THR A 285 31.81 -18.69 -1.68
CA THR A 285 30.39 -18.38 -1.88
C THR A 285 29.59 -18.47 -0.59
N SER A 286 29.92 -19.43 0.29
CA SER A 286 29.26 -19.56 1.59
C SER A 286 29.58 -18.38 2.51
N GLU A 287 30.83 -17.90 2.49
CA GLU A 287 31.25 -16.73 3.27
C GLU A 287 30.53 -15.47 2.81
N ILE A 288 30.44 -15.24 1.49
CA ILE A 288 29.69 -14.12 0.91
C ILE A 288 28.21 -14.22 1.30
N GLN A 289 27.56 -15.37 1.06
CA GLN A 289 26.15 -15.60 1.38
C GLN A 289 25.81 -15.41 2.86
N SER A 290 26.77 -15.57 3.78
CA SER A 290 26.55 -15.36 5.20
C SER A 290 26.56 -13.89 5.63
N ARG A 291 26.94 -12.98 4.73
CA ARG A 291 27.19 -11.56 5.02
C ARG A 291 26.33 -10.58 4.21
N VAL A 292 25.58 -11.07 3.23
CA VAL A 292 24.66 -10.26 2.39
C VAL A 292 23.26 -10.88 2.40
N THR A 293 22.24 -10.09 2.07
CA THR A 293 20.82 -10.52 2.08
C THR A 293 20.51 -11.59 1.03
N TRP A 294 21.14 -11.51 -0.14
CA TRP A 294 21.13 -12.55 -1.16
C TRP A 294 22.43 -12.55 -1.99
N ALA A 295 22.78 -13.67 -2.61
CA ALA A 295 23.90 -13.70 -3.55
C ALA A 295 23.64 -14.68 -4.70
N ASN A 296 23.97 -14.24 -5.91
CA ASN A 296 23.94 -15.05 -7.13
C ASN A 296 25.35 -15.22 -7.68
N PHE A 297 25.60 -16.38 -8.28
CA PHE A 297 26.90 -16.73 -8.84
C PHE A 297 26.78 -17.23 -10.27
N GLY A 298 27.68 -16.80 -11.15
CA GLY A 298 27.84 -17.33 -12.50
C GLY A 298 29.31 -17.61 -12.82
N VAL A 299 29.58 -18.34 -13.90
CA VAL A 299 30.96 -18.61 -14.33
C VAL A 299 31.11 -18.66 -15.85
N GLY A 300 32.23 -18.16 -16.33
CA GLY A 300 32.71 -18.33 -17.70
C GLY A 300 34.23 -18.52 -17.75
N THR A 301 34.74 -18.81 -18.95
CA THR A 301 36.17 -19.03 -19.18
C THR A 301 36.70 -18.19 -20.33
N TYR A 302 38.01 -17.99 -20.37
CA TYR A 302 38.71 -17.38 -21.50
C TYR A 302 40.13 -17.95 -21.63
N ALA A 303 40.66 -17.99 -22.86
CA ALA A 303 42.04 -18.34 -23.14
C ALA A 303 42.66 -17.32 -24.11
N ASP A 304 42.54 -17.57 -25.41
CA ASP A 304 42.87 -16.62 -26.48
C ASP A 304 41.99 -16.89 -27.73
N TYR A 305 42.11 -16.07 -28.76
CA TYR A 305 41.59 -16.41 -30.08
C TYR A 305 42.33 -17.62 -30.64
N ASP A 306 41.61 -18.49 -31.35
CA ASP A 306 42.19 -19.54 -32.21
C ASP A 306 42.92 -18.91 -33.43
N ALA A 307 44.06 -18.28 -33.16
CA ALA A 307 44.86 -17.56 -34.12
C ALA A 307 46.33 -17.50 -33.69
N SER A 308 47.22 -18.08 -34.49
CA SER A 308 48.66 -17.96 -34.27
C SER A 308 49.14 -16.51 -34.47
N PRO A 309 50.01 -15.96 -33.60
CA PRO A 309 50.76 -16.65 -32.53
C PRO A 309 50.08 -16.69 -31.15
N TYR A 310 48.87 -16.15 -31.00
CA TYR A 310 48.21 -15.92 -29.71
C TYR A 310 47.58 -17.19 -29.11
N GLY A 311 46.88 -17.96 -29.94
CA GLY A 311 46.25 -19.20 -29.54
C GLY A 311 46.47 -20.34 -30.53
N SER A 312 45.86 -21.46 -30.18
CA SER A 312 45.91 -22.74 -30.88
C SER A 312 44.52 -23.21 -31.29
N ALA A 313 44.47 -24.22 -32.16
CA ALA A 313 43.23 -24.78 -32.69
C ALA A 313 42.26 -25.17 -31.56
N GLY A 314 41.10 -24.52 -31.50
CA GLY A 314 40.07 -24.74 -30.48
C GLY A 314 40.12 -23.81 -29.27
N ASP A 315 41.08 -22.87 -29.19
CA ASP A 315 41.09 -21.84 -28.17
C ASP A 315 39.91 -20.88 -28.38
N GLN A 316 39.27 -20.49 -27.27
CA GLN A 316 38.11 -19.60 -27.29
C GLN A 316 38.42 -18.33 -26.49
N ALA A 317 38.20 -17.18 -27.12
CA ALA A 317 38.48 -15.89 -26.51
C ALA A 317 37.56 -15.61 -25.31
N TYR A 318 36.38 -16.22 -25.30
CA TYR A 318 35.44 -16.23 -24.18
C TYR A 318 34.41 -17.33 -24.36
N VAL A 319 33.98 -17.96 -23.25
CA VAL A 319 32.87 -18.90 -23.18
C VAL A 319 32.06 -18.65 -21.92
N HIS A 320 30.74 -18.45 -22.08
CA HIS A 320 29.80 -18.47 -20.96
C HIS A 320 29.46 -19.92 -20.58
N LEU A 321 29.59 -20.30 -19.31
CA LEU A 321 29.35 -21.67 -18.85
C LEU A 321 28.11 -21.80 -17.97
N LEU A 322 27.87 -20.83 -17.09
CA LEU A 322 26.74 -20.83 -16.17
C LEU A 322 26.25 -19.42 -15.91
N SER A 323 24.97 -19.21 -16.21
CA SER A 323 24.22 -18.01 -15.84
C SER A 323 24.04 -17.92 -14.33
N GLN A 324 23.75 -16.72 -13.84
CA GLN A 324 23.56 -16.46 -12.42
C GLN A 324 22.66 -17.53 -11.74
N THR A 325 23.10 -18.06 -10.61
CA THR A 325 22.37 -19.07 -9.82
C THR A 325 22.63 -18.90 -8.33
N THR A 326 21.63 -19.24 -7.51
CA THR A 326 21.78 -19.38 -6.05
C THR A 326 22.34 -20.75 -5.64
N SER A 327 22.42 -21.72 -6.56
CA SER A 327 22.88 -23.08 -6.28
C SER A 327 24.40 -23.19 -6.31
N VAL A 328 25.02 -23.16 -5.12
CA VAL A 328 26.46 -23.40 -4.94
C VAL A 328 26.89 -24.77 -5.51
N GLY A 329 26.02 -25.78 -5.43
CA GLY A 329 26.29 -27.10 -6.01
C GLY A 329 26.40 -27.10 -7.54
N ASN A 330 25.51 -26.38 -8.23
CA ASN A 330 25.55 -26.25 -9.69
C ASN A 330 26.79 -25.46 -10.13
N LEU A 331 27.11 -24.38 -9.41
CA LEU A 331 28.32 -23.60 -9.63
C LEU A 331 29.57 -24.48 -9.49
N GLN A 332 29.71 -25.20 -8.37
CA GLN A 332 30.85 -26.08 -8.12
C GLN A 332 30.98 -27.18 -9.18
N SER A 333 29.87 -27.81 -9.59
CA SER A 333 29.87 -28.82 -10.64
C SER A 333 30.33 -28.25 -11.99
N THR A 334 29.91 -27.04 -12.32
CA THR A 334 30.32 -26.38 -13.57
C THR A 334 31.81 -26.03 -13.54
N ILE A 335 32.28 -25.43 -12.44
CA ILE A 335 33.70 -25.11 -12.23
C ILE A 335 34.56 -26.37 -12.30
N ASN A 336 34.13 -27.49 -11.70
CA ASN A 336 34.84 -28.76 -11.77
C ASN A 336 35.00 -29.29 -13.21
N GLY A 337 34.05 -28.97 -14.09
CA GLY A 337 34.07 -29.35 -15.51
C GLY A 337 35.03 -28.53 -16.37
N ILE A 338 35.58 -27.41 -15.88
CA ILE A 338 36.52 -26.58 -16.65
C ILE A 338 37.80 -27.38 -16.93
N THR A 339 38.18 -27.47 -18.21
CA THR A 339 39.41 -28.09 -18.68
C THR A 339 40.33 -27.04 -19.29
N ASN A 340 41.64 -27.21 -19.10
CA ASN A 340 42.62 -26.29 -19.68
C ASN A 340 42.75 -26.53 -21.19
N GLN A 341 42.76 -25.44 -21.94
CA GLN A 341 43.03 -25.34 -23.36
C GLN A 341 44.48 -24.92 -23.60
N GLY A 342 44.86 -24.74 -24.87
CA GLY A 342 46.19 -24.26 -25.23
C GLY A 342 46.34 -22.78 -24.91
N GLY A 343 47.54 -22.27 -25.18
CA GLY A 343 47.88 -20.86 -25.23
C GLY A 343 49.12 -20.71 -26.09
N GLY A 344 49.12 -19.77 -27.02
CA GLY A 344 50.22 -19.52 -27.95
C GLY A 344 51.28 -18.59 -27.38
N ASP A 345 50.89 -17.70 -26.48
CA ASP A 345 51.76 -16.77 -25.76
C ASP A 345 51.31 -16.53 -24.30
N LEU A 346 51.94 -15.55 -23.63
CA LEU A 346 51.78 -15.30 -22.18
C LEU A 346 50.62 -14.37 -21.84
N GLN A 347 50.14 -13.57 -22.80
CA GLN A 347 49.01 -12.67 -22.58
C GLN A 347 47.75 -13.37 -23.06
N SER A 348 46.60 -12.99 -22.49
CA SER A 348 45.34 -13.68 -22.72
C SER A 348 44.24 -12.71 -23.15
N SER A 349 43.11 -13.27 -23.59
CA SER A 349 41.96 -12.53 -24.13
C SER A 349 41.03 -11.93 -23.08
N LEU A 350 41.53 -11.50 -21.91
CA LEU A 350 40.66 -10.95 -20.86
C LEU A 350 39.86 -9.73 -21.34
N VAL A 351 40.48 -8.79 -22.07
CA VAL A 351 39.77 -7.60 -22.59
C VAL A 351 38.63 -8.00 -23.54
N PRO A 352 38.83 -8.89 -24.54
CA PRO A 352 37.74 -9.48 -25.30
C PRO A 352 36.66 -10.17 -24.45
N ALA A 353 37.04 -10.95 -23.45
CA ALA A 353 36.09 -11.65 -22.59
C ALA A 353 35.21 -10.72 -21.77
N LEU A 354 35.79 -9.68 -21.18
CA LEU A 354 35.07 -8.64 -20.45
C LEU A 354 34.10 -7.87 -21.36
N ARG A 355 34.51 -7.59 -22.61
CA ARG A 355 33.64 -6.93 -23.59
C ARG A 355 32.45 -7.81 -23.97
N ALA A 356 32.70 -9.08 -24.29
CA ALA A 356 31.65 -10.04 -24.65
C ALA A 356 30.68 -10.24 -23.49
N MET A 357 31.19 -10.31 -22.27
CA MET A 357 30.40 -10.36 -21.03
C MET A 357 29.51 -9.12 -20.89
N ALA A 358 30.07 -7.92 -21.07
CA ALA A 358 29.35 -6.66 -20.86
C ALA A 358 28.32 -6.34 -21.96
N THR A 359 28.56 -6.79 -23.19
CA THR A 359 27.72 -6.41 -24.35
C THR A 359 26.89 -7.56 -24.91
N GLY A 360 27.21 -8.80 -24.54
CA GLY A 360 26.70 -9.99 -25.21
C GLY A 360 27.22 -10.17 -26.64
N CYS A 361 28.13 -9.31 -27.14
CA CYS A 361 28.65 -9.41 -28.50
C CYS A 361 29.58 -10.61 -28.68
N GLY A 362 29.38 -11.35 -29.78
CA GLY A 362 30.16 -12.51 -30.18
C GLY A 362 29.31 -13.70 -30.58
N ASP A 363 29.95 -14.83 -30.89
CA ASP A 363 29.27 -16.11 -31.22
C ASP A 363 29.58 -17.20 -30.17
N GLY A 364 29.71 -16.81 -28.89
CA GLY A 364 30.00 -17.70 -27.76
C GLY A 364 31.43 -18.30 -27.72
N ALA A 365 32.22 -18.10 -28.78
CA ALA A 365 33.63 -18.50 -28.89
C ALA A 365 34.54 -17.38 -29.42
N ILE A 366 33.96 -16.46 -30.19
CA ILE A 366 34.64 -15.32 -30.83
C ILE A 366 34.10 -14.04 -30.18
N ALA A 367 34.91 -13.39 -29.36
CA ALA A 367 34.60 -12.06 -28.82
C ALA A 367 34.99 -11.01 -29.87
N ASP A 368 34.01 -10.38 -30.53
CA ASP A 368 34.23 -9.51 -31.70
C ASP A 368 33.22 -8.35 -31.75
N ASP A 369 33.73 -7.10 -31.83
CA ASP A 369 32.89 -5.91 -31.98
C ASP A 369 32.29 -5.80 -33.41
N GLY A 370 32.87 -6.47 -34.41
CA GLY A 370 32.40 -6.50 -35.79
C GLY A 370 31.11 -7.29 -36.02
N ALA A 371 30.73 -8.16 -35.07
CA ALA A 371 29.61 -9.09 -35.14
C ALA A 371 28.43 -8.75 -34.20
N CYS A 372 28.39 -7.54 -33.64
CA CYS A 372 27.35 -7.06 -32.70
C CYS A 372 25.95 -6.84 -33.33
N THR A 373 25.53 -7.65 -34.30
CA THR A 373 24.31 -7.43 -35.10
C THR A 373 23.12 -8.32 -34.77
N ASN A 374 23.24 -9.28 -33.83
CA ASN A 374 22.14 -10.19 -33.48
C ASN A 374 21.88 -10.27 -31.97
N ALA A 375 20.59 -10.22 -31.63
CA ALA A 375 19.97 -10.23 -30.29
C ALA A 375 20.14 -11.53 -29.47
N ALA A 376 21.17 -12.32 -29.76
CA ALA A 376 21.46 -13.53 -29.01
C ALA A 376 22.54 -13.18 -27.99
N LEU A 377 22.14 -13.00 -26.73
CA LEU A 377 23.01 -12.73 -25.56
C LEU A 377 23.93 -13.94 -25.24
N LEU A 378 24.62 -14.52 -26.24
CA LEU A 378 25.31 -15.80 -26.21
C LEU A 378 26.60 -15.80 -25.36
N GLY A 379 26.86 -14.69 -24.67
CA GLY A 379 27.95 -14.53 -23.71
C GLY A 379 27.58 -13.70 -22.48
N TYR A 380 26.32 -13.29 -22.34
CA TYR A 380 25.92 -12.44 -21.23
C TYR A 380 25.75 -13.29 -19.96
N PRO A 381 26.25 -12.86 -18.79
CA PRO A 381 26.05 -13.56 -17.52
C PRO A 381 24.60 -13.75 -17.08
N HIS A 382 23.65 -13.06 -17.71
CA HIS A 382 22.26 -12.94 -17.29
C HIS A 382 22.13 -12.37 -15.87
N PHE A 383 22.65 -11.16 -15.67
CA PHE A 383 22.38 -10.42 -14.43
C PHE A 383 20.87 -10.15 -14.31
N TYR A 384 20.24 -10.58 -13.21
CA TYR A 384 18.79 -10.62 -13.05
C TYR A 384 18.19 -9.34 -12.46
N GLN A 385 18.95 -8.62 -11.66
CA GLN A 385 18.51 -7.39 -11.02
C GLN A 385 19.37 -6.25 -11.53
N SER A 386 18.72 -5.35 -12.28
CA SER A 386 19.32 -4.07 -12.61
C SER A 386 19.61 -3.33 -11.29
N GLY A 387 20.65 -2.51 -11.21
CA GLY A 387 20.96 -1.79 -9.96
C GLY A 387 21.79 -2.50 -8.91
N SER A 388 21.59 -3.81 -8.72
CA SER A 388 22.38 -4.55 -7.71
C SER A 388 23.88 -4.52 -8.00
N PRO A 389 24.75 -4.54 -6.97
CA PRO A 389 26.20 -4.62 -7.14
C PRO A 389 26.61 -5.85 -7.97
N LYS A 390 27.47 -5.63 -8.96
CA LYS A 390 27.99 -6.69 -9.85
C LYS A 390 29.50 -6.77 -9.69
N VAL A 391 29.97 -7.91 -9.19
CA VAL A 391 31.41 -8.15 -8.99
C VAL A 391 31.87 -9.25 -9.93
N LEU A 392 32.78 -8.92 -10.84
CA LEU A 392 33.48 -9.91 -11.63
C LEU A 392 34.80 -10.26 -10.95
N ILE A 393 35.03 -11.54 -10.74
CA ILE A 393 36.29 -12.05 -10.19
C ILE A 393 37.04 -12.71 -11.35
N ASN A 394 38.08 -12.03 -11.82
CA ASN A 394 39.01 -12.56 -12.80
C ASN A 394 40.00 -13.49 -12.08
N ILE A 395 40.09 -14.74 -12.52
CA ILE A 395 41.06 -15.72 -12.05
C ILE A 395 42.01 -16.00 -13.21
N GLY A 396 43.12 -15.25 -13.24
CA GLY A 396 44.16 -15.38 -14.24
C GLY A 396 45.52 -15.57 -13.60
N GLU A 397 46.54 -15.83 -14.42
CA GLU A 397 47.91 -15.98 -13.89
C GLU A 397 48.76 -14.75 -14.21
N ASN A 398 48.55 -14.16 -15.39
CA ASN A 398 49.21 -12.93 -15.82
C ASN A 398 48.30 -11.71 -15.62
N GLY A 399 48.85 -10.59 -15.13
CA GLY A 399 48.13 -9.31 -15.05
C GLY A 399 48.47 -8.34 -16.19
N LEU A 400 48.99 -8.86 -17.32
CA LEU A 400 49.05 -8.17 -18.60
C LEU A 400 48.18 -8.92 -19.60
N TYR A 401 47.31 -8.19 -20.29
CA TYR A 401 46.31 -8.76 -21.19
C TYR A 401 46.45 -8.18 -22.59
N HIS A 402 46.10 -8.94 -23.62
CA HIS A 402 46.06 -8.36 -24.95
C HIS A 402 45.07 -7.20 -25.01
N ASN A 403 45.47 -6.12 -25.68
CA ASN A 403 44.77 -4.83 -25.72
C ASN A 403 44.58 -4.13 -24.36
N GLY A 404 45.17 -4.64 -23.27
CA GLY A 404 45.21 -3.95 -21.97
C GLY A 404 46.07 -2.68 -21.99
N PRO A 405 45.99 -1.83 -20.95
CA PRO A 405 46.70 -0.53 -20.91
C PRO A 405 48.20 -0.60 -21.17
N ASN A 406 48.85 -1.65 -20.67
CA ASN A 406 50.28 -1.94 -20.84
C ASN A 406 50.53 -3.24 -21.60
N GLY A 407 49.48 -3.90 -22.05
CA GLY A 407 49.53 -5.14 -22.81
C GLY A 407 49.88 -4.93 -24.28
N THR A 408 50.28 -6.02 -24.94
CA THR A 408 50.55 -6.02 -26.37
C THR A 408 49.22 -6.11 -27.12
N PRO A 409 48.92 -5.21 -28.07
CA PRO A 409 47.69 -5.33 -28.83
C PRO A 409 47.65 -6.58 -29.72
N TYR A 410 46.46 -7.11 -29.96
CA TYR A 410 46.27 -8.10 -31.01
C TYR A 410 46.63 -7.51 -32.38
N GLY A 411 47.33 -8.30 -33.18
CA GLY A 411 47.54 -8.03 -34.60
C GLY A 411 46.27 -8.29 -35.41
N ALA A 412 46.39 -8.22 -36.74
CA ALA A 412 45.25 -8.52 -37.61
C ALA A 412 44.87 -9.99 -37.52
N ILE A 413 43.68 -10.28 -36.96
CA ILE A 413 43.06 -11.60 -36.92
C ILE A 413 41.98 -11.64 -38.01
N ALA A 414 41.98 -12.68 -38.84
CA ALA A 414 41.08 -12.75 -40.00
C ALA A 414 39.61 -12.80 -39.56
N GLY A 415 38.85 -11.76 -39.93
CA GLY A 415 37.40 -11.71 -39.67
C GLY A 415 37.03 -11.39 -38.22
N VAL A 416 37.98 -10.94 -37.40
CA VAL A 416 37.77 -10.55 -36.00
C VAL A 416 38.29 -9.14 -35.80
N THR A 417 37.53 -8.31 -35.10
CA THR A 417 37.93 -6.99 -34.61
C THR A 417 38.02 -7.04 -33.08
N PRO A 418 39.20 -7.30 -32.51
CA PRO A 418 39.37 -7.34 -31.06
C PRO A 418 39.03 -5.99 -30.42
N PRO A 419 38.27 -5.97 -29.31
CA PRO A 419 37.80 -4.74 -28.69
C PRO A 419 38.93 -3.95 -28.03
N SER A 420 38.71 -2.65 -27.90
CA SER A 420 39.62 -1.75 -27.18
C SER A 420 39.35 -1.79 -25.67
N TYR A 421 40.39 -1.59 -24.86
CA TYR A 421 40.23 -1.48 -23.40
C TYR A 421 39.28 -0.37 -22.98
N ALA A 422 39.33 0.79 -23.64
CA ALA A 422 38.47 1.93 -23.32
C ALA A 422 36.99 1.62 -23.56
N ASP A 423 36.65 0.97 -24.67
CA ASP A 423 35.28 0.57 -24.96
C ASP A 423 34.79 -0.53 -24.02
N THR A 424 35.68 -1.43 -23.61
CA THR A 424 35.40 -2.47 -22.62
C THR A 424 35.09 -1.86 -21.25
N VAL A 425 35.95 -0.98 -20.72
CA VAL A 425 35.72 -0.29 -19.45
C VAL A 425 34.43 0.52 -19.51
N SER A 426 34.19 1.26 -20.59
CA SER A 426 32.94 2.04 -20.74
C SER A 426 31.69 1.15 -20.69
N ALA A 427 31.73 -0.05 -21.27
CA ALA A 427 30.62 -1.00 -21.19
C ALA A 427 30.45 -1.58 -19.78
N LEU A 428 31.55 -1.92 -19.09
CA LEU A 428 31.51 -2.39 -17.70
C LEU A 428 30.95 -1.33 -16.76
N SER A 429 31.42 -0.08 -16.87
CA SER A 429 30.92 1.04 -16.06
C SER A 429 29.45 1.32 -16.29
N THR A 430 28.95 1.17 -17.53
CA THR A 430 27.52 1.31 -17.85
C THR A 430 26.67 0.25 -17.12
N LEU A 431 27.22 -0.94 -16.89
CA LEU A 431 26.56 -2.00 -16.13
C LEU A 431 26.80 -1.90 -14.60
N GLY A 432 27.68 -1.01 -14.15
CA GLY A 432 28.13 -0.94 -12.75
C GLY A 432 28.90 -2.19 -12.32
N VAL A 433 29.75 -2.75 -13.19
CA VAL A 433 30.55 -3.95 -12.88
C VAL A 433 31.92 -3.55 -12.32
N SER A 434 32.21 -4.00 -11.10
CA SER A 434 33.52 -3.92 -10.46
C SER A 434 34.35 -5.17 -10.75
N VAL A 435 35.60 -5.03 -11.15
CA VAL A 435 36.47 -6.16 -11.51
C VAL A 435 37.60 -6.36 -10.50
N ILE A 436 37.54 -7.46 -9.75
CA ILE A 436 38.63 -7.96 -8.90
C ILE A 436 39.47 -8.94 -9.70
N SER A 437 40.80 -8.93 -9.52
CA SER A 437 41.70 -9.92 -10.14
C SER A 437 42.46 -10.74 -9.11
N ILE A 438 42.58 -12.04 -9.34
CA ILE A 438 43.49 -12.97 -8.68
C ILE A 438 44.56 -13.33 -9.70
N LEU A 439 45.83 -13.19 -9.32
CA LEU A 439 47.00 -13.37 -10.20
C LEU A 439 48.05 -14.30 -9.57
N GLY A 440 48.93 -14.86 -10.40
CA GLY A 440 50.12 -15.57 -9.93
C GLY A 440 51.15 -14.64 -9.26
N THR A 441 51.91 -15.15 -8.29
CA THR A 441 52.84 -14.36 -7.44
C THR A 441 54.04 -13.73 -8.17
N THR A 442 54.43 -14.25 -9.34
CA THR A 442 55.62 -13.80 -10.08
C THR A 442 55.31 -12.92 -11.28
N MET A 443 54.03 -12.58 -11.47
CA MET A 443 53.53 -11.98 -12.68
C MET A 443 53.29 -10.47 -12.51
N SER A 444 53.29 -9.75 -13.64
CA SER A 444 53.01 -8.32 -13.65
C SER A 444 51.57 -8.07 -13.21
N THR A 445 51.33 -7.03 -12.43
CA THR A 445 49.98 -6.61 -11.98
C THR A 445 49.46 -5.40 -12.75
N GLY A 446 50.22 -4.87 -13.72
CA GLY A 446 50.03 -3.55 -14.31
C GLY A 446 48.64 -3.29 -14.89
N ASP A 447 48.09 -4.20 -15.70
CA ASP A 447 46.77 -4.00 -16.31
C ASP A 447 45.64 -4.32 -15.31
N ALA A 448 45.85 -5.30 -14.44
CA ALA A 448 44.88 -5.67 -13.40
C ALA A 448 44.66 -4.52 -12.39
N VAL A 449 45.72 -3.81 -12.01
CA VAL A 449 45.63 -2.63 -11.13
C VAL A 449 44.82 -1.52 -11.79
N GLN A 450 45.11 -1.21 -13.05
CA GLN A 450 44.37 -0.17 -13.78
C GLN A 450 42.91 -0.59 -13.97
N LEU A 451 42.64 -1.85 -14.31
CA LEU A 451 41.28 -2.37 -14.45
C LEU A 451 40.47 -2.28 -13.16
N ALA A 452 41.06 -2.62 -12.02
CA ALA A 452 40.40 -2.47 -10.73
C ALA A 452 40.08 -1.01 -10.41
N GLN A 453 40.97 -0.07 -10.75
CA GLN A 453 40.73 1.37 -10.57
C GLN A 453 39.63 1.89 -11.49
N ASP A 454 39.69 1.53 -12.78
CA ASP A 454 38.76 2.01 -13.81
C ASP A 454 37.34 1.45 -13.62
N THR A 455 37.22 0.31 -12.95
CA THR A 455 35.93 -0.34 -12.64
C THR A 455 35.47 -0.09 -11.20
N GLY A 456 36.22 0.67 -10.39
CA GLY A 456 35.83 0.98 -9.01
C GLY A 456 36.01 -0.16 -8.00
N ALA A 457 36.69 -1.25 -8.37
CA ALA A 457 37.07 -2.33 -7.44
C ALA A 457 38.26 -1.90 -6.56
N ILE A 458 38.03 -0.93 -5.68
CA ILE A 458 39.02 -0.35 -4.78
C ILE A 458 38.52 -0.38 -3.33
N SER A 459 39.46 -0.47 -2.39
CA SER A 459 39.17 -0.35 -0.96
C SER A 459 38.82 1.09 -0.58
N GLY A 460 38.29 1.29 0.64
CA GLY A 460 38.11 2.63 1.22
C GLY A 460 39.39 3.49 1.31
N SER A 461 40.58 2.90 1.21
CA SER A 461 41.87 3.62 1.09
C SER A 461 42.35 3.82 -0.35
N SER A 462 41.48 3.57 -1.32
CA SER A 462 41.74 3.60 -2.77
C SER A 462 42.78 2.58 -3.25
N ALA A 463 43.02 1.51 -2.48
CA ALA A 463 43.89 0.43 -2.92
C ALA A 463 43.10 -0.50 -3.87
N PRO A 464 43.63 -0.84 -5.05
CA PRO A 464 42.95 -1.73 -6.00
C PRO A 464 42.84 -3.16 -5.45
N TYR A 465 41.70 -3.79 -5.64
CA TYR A 465 41.49 -5.20 -5.30
C TYR A 465 42.13 -6.12 -6.34
N VAL A 466 43.44 -6.31 -6.18
CA VAL A 466 44.25 -7.28 -6.92
C VAL A 466 44.95 -8.18 -5.92
N PHE A 467 44.65 -9.48 -6.01
CA PHE A 467 45.11 -10.49 -5.08
C PHE A 467 46.10 -11.45 -5.74
N HIS A 468 46.87 -12.15 -4.90
CA HIS A 468 47.77 -13.21 -5.33
C HIS A 468 47.32 -14.57 -4.78
N ASP A 469 47.38 -15.57 -5.64
CA ASP A 469 46.83 -16.90 -5.45
C ASP A 469 47.51 -17.76 -4.34
N GLU A 470 48.72 -17.40 -3.91
CA GLU A 470 49.46 -18.09 -2.82
C GLU A 470 49.17 -17.54 -1.41
N SER A 471 48.32 -16.50 -1.26
CA SER A 471 47.99 -15.97 0.05
C SER A 471 47.18 -16.96 0.88
N SER A 472 47.61 -17.24 2.12
CA SER A 472 46.89 -18.11 3.04
C SER A 472 45.52 -17.58 3.47
N THR A 473 45.28 -16.27 3.28
CA THR A 473 44.02 -15.58 3.60
C THR A 473 43.22 -15.19 2.35
N LEU A 474 43.69 -15.56 1.15
CA LEU A 474 43.13 -15.11 -0.14
C LEU A 474 41.60 -15.12 -0.19
N TRP A 475 40.99 -16.25 0.15
CA TRP A 475 39.55 -16.43 -0.01
C TRP A 475 38.72 -15.60 0.97
N GLN A 476 39.27 -15.38 2.16
CA GLN A 476 38.67 -14.48 3.15
C GLN A 476 38.83 -13.02 2.71
N ASP A 477 40.04 -12.62 2.31
CA ASP A 477 40.30 -11.25 1.82
C ASP A 477 39.46 -10.93 0.57
N LEU A 478 39.22 -11.94 -0.28
CA LEU A 478 38.37 -11.83 -1.46
C LEU A 478 36.88 -11.70 -1.07
N ALA A 479 36.40 -12.48 -0.10
CA ALA A 479 35.05 -12.33 0.44
C ALA A 479 34.86 -10.93 1.06
N ASP A 480 35.84 -10.44 1.82
CA ASP A 480 35.87 -9.09 2.38
C ASP A 480 35.79 -8.02 1.29
N ALA A 481 36.52 -8.18 0.19
CA ALA A 481 36.45 -7.25 -0.93
C ALA A 481 35.08 -7.25 -1.63
N VAL A 482 34.49 -8.42 -1.85
CA VAL A 482 33.14 -8.52 -2.45
C VAL A 482 32.10 -7.85 -1.55
N VAL A 483 32.15 -8.12 -0.25
CA VAL A 483 31.22 -7.52 0.72
C VAL A 483 31.42 -6.02 0.82
N HIS A 484 32.67 -5.53 0.86
CA HIS A 484 32.95 -4.10 0.85
C HIS A 484 32.43 -3.41 -0.41
N ILE A 485 32.62 -3.99 -1.61
CA ILE A 485 32.06 -3.43 -2.85
C ILE A 485 30.53 -3.41 -2.79
N THR A 486 29.92 -4.43 -2.19
CA THR A 486 28.47 -4.53 -2.02
C THR A 486 27.93 -3.45 -1.07
N GLU A 487 28.60 -3.26 0.07
CA GLU A 487 28.23 -2.25 1.08
C GLU A 487 28.50 -0.82 0.60
N ALA A 488 29.55 -0.61 -0.19
CA ALA A 488 29.89 0.71 -0.75
C ALA A 488 29.10 1.04 -2.03
N HIS A 489 28.31 0.09 -2.55
CA HIS A 489 27.51 0.33 -3.74
C HIS A 489 26.37 1.28 -3.41
N THR A 490 26.21 2.29 -4.25
CA THR A 490 25.16 3.30 -4.09
C THR A 490 24.23 3.32 -5.28
N TYR A 491 22.94 3.57 -5.03
CA TYR A 491 21.93 3.70 -6.06
C TYR A 491 21.01 4.90 -5.78
N GLY A 492 20.25 5.32 -6.79
CA GLY A 492 19.18 6.30 -6.58
C GLY A 492 17.86 5.59 -6.30
N VAL A 493 16.98 6.20 -5.49
CA VAL A 493 15.66 5.67 -5.14
C VAL A 493 14.58 6.65 -5.54
N GLN A 494 13.60 6.14 -6.27
CA GLN A 494 12.41 6.84 -6.73
C GLN A 494 11.17 6.21 -6.12
N HIS A 495 10.03 6.88 -6.25
CA HIS A 495 8.75 6.40 -5.78
C HIS A 495 7.68 6.50 -6.86
N SER A 496 6.69 5.64 -6.76
CA SER A 496 5.44 5.70 -7.52
C SER A 496 4.30 5.33 -6.59
N LEU A 497 3.10 5.78 -6.94
CA LEU A 497 1.89 5.48 -6.22
C LEU A 497 0.98 4.59 -7.07
N MET A 498 0.54 3.49 -6.48
CA MET A 498 -0.38 2.53 -7.08
C MET A 498 -1.69 2.51 -6.30
N ASP A 499 -2.78 2.34 -7.01
CA ASP A 499 -4.14 2.24 -6.50
C ASP A 499 -4.47 0.78 -6.18
N ASP A 500 -5.35 0.52 -5.21
CA ASP A 500 -5.88 -0.84 -5.04
C ASP A 500 -6.96 -1.10 -6.11
N PRO A 501 -6.75 -2.05 -7.04
CA PRO A 501 -7.74 -2.34 -8.07
C PRO A 501 -9.05 -2.94 -7.54
N GLU A 502 -9.11 -3.34 -6.26
CA GLU A 502 -10.31 -3.90 -5.63
C GLU A 502 -11.28 -2.84 -5.13
N ASP A 503 -10.83 -1.60 -4.92
CA ASP A 503 -11.73 -0.52 -4.52
C ASP A 503 -12.43 0.14 -5.73
N THR A 504 -13.47 0.92 -5.44
CA THR A 504 -14.29 1.57 -6.48
C THR A 504 -13.85 3.01 -6.77
N PHE A 505 -12.81 3.49 -6.09
CA PHE A 505 -12.43 4.89 -6.05
C PHE A 505 -10.91 5.02 -6.04
N ASP A 506 -10.36 5.77 -7.01
CA ASP A 506 -8.91 5.96 -7.13
C ASP A 506 -8.32 6.69 -5.90
N ALA A 507 -7.84 5.91 -4.94
CA ALA A 507 -7.33 6.34 -3.64
C ALA A 507 -6.12 7.26 -3.79
N ARG A 508 -5.41 7.17 -4.92
CA ARG A 508 -4.28 8.06 -5.23
C ARG A 508 -4.67 9.51 -5.33
N THR A 509 -5.95 9.80 -5.61
CA THR A 509 -6.46 11.17 -5.63
C THR A 509 -6.56 11.80 -4.25
N LEU A 510 -6.58 10.99 -3.18
CA LEU A 510 -6.63 11.45 -1.79
C LEU A 510 -5.23 11.75 -1.21
N ILE A 511 -4.17 11.50 -1.98
CA ILE A 511 -2.79 11.79 -1.59
C ILE A 511 -2.36 13.08 -2.30
N GLY A 512 -2.12 14.13 -1.53
CA GLY A 512 -1.73 15.45 -2.03
C GLY A 512 -0.29 15.48 -2.54
N SER A 513 0.65 14.94 -1.77
CA SER A 513 2.06 14.88 -2.17
C SER A 513 2.83 13.77 -1.46
N ILE A 514 3.85 13.23 -2.14
CA ILE A 514 4.88 12.39 -1.54
C ILE A 514 6.22 13.06 -1.83
N VAL A 515 6.94 13.47 -0.79
CA VAL A 515 8.19 14.21 -0.94
C VAL A 515 9.30 13.59 -0.08
N PRO A 516 10.50 13.33 -0.63
CA PRO A 516 11.68 13.02 0.16
C PRO A 516 11.89 14.04 1.29
N SER A 517 12.17 13.54 2.49
CA SER A 517 12.33 14.36 3.70
C SER A 517 13.55 13.94 4.50
N GLU A 518 14.24 14.93 5.05
CA GLU A 518 15.38 14.77 5.97
C GLU A 518 15.12 15.55 7.28
N VAL A 519 13.87 15.93 7.54
CA VAL A 519 13.49 16.72 8.72
C VAL A 519 13.54 15.88 9.99
N ASN A 520 13.14 14.61 9.90
CA ASN A 520 13.19 13.67 11.02
C ASN A 520 14.65 13.24 11.26
N PRO A 521 15.17 13.33 12.51
CA PRO A 521 16.56 13.02 12.83
C PRO A 521 16.97 11.56 12.60
N GLU A 522 16.01 10.66 12.39
CA GLU A 522 16.27 9.25 12.07
C GLU A 522 16.55 9.03 10.57
N CYS A 523 16.28 10.02 9.72
CA CYS A 523 16.51 9.95 8.28
C CYS A 523 17.98 10.26 7.96
N THR A 524 18.55 9.55 6.99
CA THR A 524 19.90 9.86 6.51
C THR A 524 19.88 11.17 5.72
N ALA A 525 20.72 12.12 6.13
CA ALA A 525 20.82 13.43 5.50
C ALA A 525 21.77 13.46 4.30
N GLY A 526 21.52 14.37 3.35
CA GLY A 526 22.35 14.61 2.17
C GLY A 526 22.11 13.66 1.00
N LEU A 527 20.99 12.94 1.01
CA LEU A 527 20.62 11.99 -0.04
C LEU A 527 19.57 12.56 -0.99
N ILE A 528 18.80 13.59 -0.61
CA ILE A 528 17.74 14.14 -1.46
C ILE A 528 18.33 14.74 -2.76
N SER A 529 17.74 14.34 -3.91
CA SER A 529 18.09 14.86 -5.22
C SER A 529 17.86 16.37 -5.32
N SER A 530 18.60 17.04 -6.21
CA SER A 530 18.52 18.51 -6.34
C SER A 530 17.15 19.06 -6.74
N ASP A 531 16.28 18.21 -7.30
CA ASP A 531 14.90 18.52 -7.68
C ASP A 531 13.85 18.08 -6.64
N PHE A 532 14.30 17.54 -5.50
CA PHE A 532 13.45 17.07 -4.39
C PHE A 532 12.44 15.97 -4.78
N SER A 533 12.74 15.18 -5.82
CA SER A 533 11.83 14.13 -6.31
C SER A 533 12.26 12.71 -5.93
N SER A 534 13.52 12.53 -5.53
CA SER A 534 14.14 11.22 -5.33
C SER A 534 15.29 11.29 -4.32
N PHE A 535 15.84 10.13 -3.99
CA PHE A 535 17.12 10.01 -3.30
C PHE A 535 18.23 9.61 -4.28
N GLU A 536 19.43 10.14 -4.05
CA GLU A 536 20.66 9.83 -4.78
C GLU A 536 21.72 9.31 -3.81
N ASN A 537 22.62 8.47 -4.31
CA ASN A 537 23.75 7.92 -3.55
C ASN A 537 23.34 7.12 -2.30
N VAL A 538 22.16 6.49 -2.30
CA VAL A 538 21.68 5.64 -1.22
C VAL A 538 22.56 4.41 -1.11
N ALA A 539 23.08 4.15 0.08
CA ALA A 539 23.86 2.97 0.43
C ALA A 539 23.09 2.05 1.40
N GLY A 540 23.56 0.81 1.54
CA GLY A 540 23.07 -0.08 2.58
C GLY A 540 23.28 0.51 3.97
N GLY A 541 22.23 0.53 4.78
CA GLY A 541 22.20 1.12 6.12
C GLY A 541 21.57 2.51 6.21
N ASP A 542 21.22 3.13 5.07
CA ASP A 542 20.56 4.43 5.06
C ASP A 542 19.08 4.34 5.41
N THR A 543 18.55 5.33 6.13
CA THR A 543 17.10 5.46 6.38
C THR A 543 16.54 6.55 5.47
N LEU A 544 15.71 6.14 4.51
CA LEU A 544 15.00 7.04 3.61
C LEU A 544 13.65 7.41 4.22
N CYS A 545 13.27 8.68 4.13
CA CYS A 545 11.99 9.15 4.64
C CYS A 545 11.19 9.91 3.58
N TYR A 546 9.90 9.66 3.50
CA TYR A 546 9.00 10.46 2.66
C TYR A 546 7.91 11.06 3.54
N ASP A 547 7.70 12.37 3.40
CA ASP A 547 6.53 13.03 3.95
C ASP A 547 5.38 12.91 2.95
N ILE A 548 4.27 12.38 3.44
CA ILE A 548 3.04 12.13 2.69
C ILE A 548 2.00 13.09 3.23
N THR A 549 1.35 13.85 2.35
CA THR A 549 0.23 14.72 2.71
C THR A 549 -1.06 14.20 2.10
N SER A 550 -2.17 14.34 2.82
CA SER A 550 -3.50 13.98 2.34
C SER A 550 -4.22 15.17 1.71
N ASP A 551 -5.02 14.91 0.68
CA ASP A 551 -5.88 15.87 0.01
C ASP A 551 -7.29 15.30 -0.22
N TYR A 552 -8.16 15.51 0.75
CA TYR A 552 -9.56 15.08 0.67
C TYR A 552 -10.45 16.00 -0.19
N SER A 553 -9.89 16.94 -0.97
CA SER A 553 -10.71 17.82 -1.82
C SER A 553 -11.43 17.08 -2.96
N THR A 554 -10.94 15.90 -3.33
CA THR A 554 -11.55 15.00 -4.31
C THR A 554 -12.27 13.81 -3.67
N ALA A 555 -12.38 13.80 -2.34
CA ALA A 555 -13.10 12.75 -1.63
C ALA A 555 -14.53 12.61 -2.19
N PRO A 556 -15.10 11.39 -2.16
CA PRO A 556 -16.53 11.21 -2.31
C PRO A 556 -17.30 12.17 -1.39
N PRO A 557 -18.54 12.56 -1.75
CA PRO A 557 -19.41 13.27 -0.82
C PRO A 557 -19.40 12.54 0.52
N LEU A 558 -19.27 13.30 1.61
CA LEU A 558 -19.09 12.75 2.95
C LEU A 558 -20.15 11.65 3.19
N PRO A 559 -19.70 10.41 3.39
CA PRO A 559 -20.58 9.27 3.46
C PRO A 559 -21.34 9.25 4.80
N THR A 560 -22.44 8.51 4.85
CA THR A 560 -23.15 8.23 6.11
C THR A 560 -22.38 7.22 6.96
N GLU A 561 -21.62 6.32 6.32
CA GLU A 561 -20.73 5.35 6.95
C GLU A 561 -19.27 5.69 6.61
N PRO A 562 -18.28 5.38 7.47
CA PRO A 562 -16.87 5.49 7.13
C PRO A 562 -16.51 4.74 5.86
N GLN A 563 -15.52 5.28 5.16
CA GLN A 563 -14.97 4.66 3.96
C GLN A 563 -13.47 4.50 4.11
N LEU A 564 -12.99 3.28 3.92
CA LEU A 564 -11.58 2.95 3.90
C LEU A 564 -11.11 2.73 2.46
N PHE A 565 -10.07 3.47 2.06
CA PHE A 565 -9.39 3.29 0.78
C PHE A 565 -7.95 2.87 0.99
N LYS A 566 -7.37 2.16 0.01
CA LYS A 566 -5.99 1.69 0.10
C LYS A 566 -5.19 2.10 -1.12
N ALA A 567 -4.01 2.65 -0.87
CA ALA A 567 -3.00 2.92 -1.90
C ALA A 567 -1.67 2.29 -1.51
N THR A 568 -0.79 2.06 -2.48
CA THR A 568 0.55 1.49 -2.24
C THR A 568 1.63 2.43 -2.77
N VAL A 569 2.57 2.80 -1.89
CA VAL A 569 3.81 3.46 -2.31
C VAL A 569 4.82 2.41 -2.68
N ILE A 570 5.25 2.43 -3.93
CA ILE A 570 6.29 1.56 -4.47
C ILE A 570 7.58 2.35 -4.52
N LEU A 571 8.59 1.90 -3.78
CA LEU A 571 9.94 2.41 -3.84
C LEU A 571 10.76 1.56 -4.81
N PHE A 572 11.44 2.19 -5.76
CA PHE A 572 12.25 1.49 -6.75
C PHE A 572 13.57 2.20 -7.03
N ALA A 573 14.60 1.42 -7.34
CA ALA A 573 15.89 1.93 -7.74
C ALA A 573 15.79 2.64 -9.12
N THR A 574 16.75 3.50 -9.46
CA THR A 574 16.81 4.20 -10.77
C THR A 574 16.76 3.30 -12.01
N ASP A 575 16.99 2.01 -11.84
CA ASP A 575 16.89 0.99 -12.88
C ASP A 575 15.57 0.21 -12.90
N ASN A 576 14.58 0.65 -12.10
CA ASN A 576 13.24 0.09 -11.93
C ASN A 576 13.13 -1.21 -11.11
N THR A 577 14.17 -1.58 -10.36
CA THR A 577 14.04 -2.68 -9.37
C THR A 577 13.21 -2.21 -8.18
N ILE A 578 12.14 -2.94 -7.83
CA ILE A 578 11.32 -2.65 -6.63
C ILE A 578 12.16 -2.99 -5.39
N ILE A 579 12.30 -2.02 -4.50
CA ILE A 579 13.06 -2.12 -3.25
C ILE A 579 12.11 -2.38 -2.07
N ALA A 580 10.97 -1.69 -2.06
CA ALA A 580 9.96 -1.85 -1.02
C ALA A 580 8.58 -1.39 -1.49
N GLU A 581 7.56 -1.90 -0.81
CA GLU A 581 6.17 -1.49 -0.92
C GLU A 581 5.68 -1.10 0.48
N ARG A 582 4.81 -0.09 0.55
CA ARG A 582 4.17 0.37 1.79
C ARG A 582 2.71 0.64 1.53
N GLU A 583 1.84 0.11 2.37
CA GLU A 583 0.41 0.35 2.28
C GLU A 583 0.04 1.65 2.99
N ILE A 584 -0.87 2.39 2.37
CA ILE A 584 -1.48 3.60 2.92
C ILE A 584 -2.98 3.34 3.00
N TYR A 585 -3.47 3.28 4.22
CA TYR A 585 -4.88 3.21 4.58
C TYR A 585 -5.39 4.64 4.75
N ILE A 586 -6.44 4.99 4.02
CA ILE A 586 -7.02 6.32 3.99
C ILE A 586 -8.46 6.19 4.47
N LEU A 587 -8.67 6.53 5.73
CA LEU A 587 -9.98 6.56 6.37
C LEU A 587 -10.64 7.91 6.09
N ILE A 588 -11.82 7.87 5.49
CA ILE A 588 -12.74 9.00 5.39
C ILE A 588 -13.84 8.76 6.43
N PRO A 589 -13.89 9.57 7.51
CA PRO A 589 -14.92 9.40 8.52
C PRO A 589 -16.30 9.75 7.96
N ALA A 590 -17.34 9.18 8.58
CA ALA A 590 -18.71 9.60 8.35
C ALA A 590 -18.92 11.09 8.69
N VAL A 591 -19.98 11.69 8.13
CA VAL A 591 -20.42 13.01 8.58
C VAL A 591 -21.87 12.99 8.99
N HIS A 592 -22.06 13.13 10.28
CA HIS A 592 -23.36 13.28 10.91
C HIS A 592 -23.94 14.66 10.58
N THR A 593 -25.03 14.68 9.80
CA THR A 593 -25.90 15.85 9.76
C THR A 593 -26.90 15.74 10.89
N ALA A 594 -26.65 16.43 12.01
CA ALA A 594 -27.58 16.48 13.14
C ALA A 594 -29.04 16.60 12.66
N PRO A 595 -29.93 15.65 13.02
CA PRO A 595 -31.31 15.72 12.60
C PRO A 595 -31.96 16.98 13.18
N PHE A 596 -32.76 17.63 12.33
CA PHE A 596 -33.45 18.88 12.65
C PHE A 596 -34.25 18.74 13.95
N THR A 597 -33.95 19.56 14.96
CA THR A 597 -34.89 19.87 16.04
C THR A 597 -36.11 20.57 15.42
N GLY A 598 -37.16 19.81 15.14
CA GLY A 598 -38.45 20.28 14.61
C GLY A 598 -39.42 20.67 15.71
#